data_AF-W4RM16-F1
#
_entry.id   AF-W4RM16-F1
#
_cell.length_a   1.000
_cell.length_b   1.000
_cell.length_c   1.000
_cell.angle_alpha   90.00
_cell.angle_beta   90.00
_cell.angle_gamma   90.00
#
_symmetry.space_group_name_H-M   'P 1'
#
loop_
_entity.id
_entity.type
_entity.pdbx_description
1 polymer ?
#
loop_
_entity_poly.entity_id
_entity_poly.type
_entity_poly.pdbx_seq_one_letter_code
_entity_poly.pdbx_strand_id
1 'polypeptide(L)'
;MVPDFAKVELVVQQGQTDVVQRFEEFKRNNELDGKAVVESGKLILELEGVSAHGMEPDNGKNAGLYMAGFLSELNLDGNSEKFFQFVAKYLGKDSRGRELGVAYADDITIDLTINVGKLSYSKDKGGRAGLNMRYPVTTNLEKTKEILNGVLDAEEFSIENFSNSNPHHVDESDFLIQTLKKVYEEQVGEKAELISIGGGTYARSLKSGVAFGPLFPGRPDIAHQKDEYMIIEDLLRATAIYAQAIYELAR
;
A
#
# COMPACT_ATOMS: atom_id res chain seq x y z
N MET A 1 -2.07 -4.52 3.27
CA MET A 1 -3.01 -3.49 3.72
C MET A 1 -2.23 -2.27 4.21
N VAL A 2 -2.84 -1.10 4.10
CA VAL A 2 -2.44 0.11 4.83
C VAL A 2 -2.82 -0.09 6.30
N PRO A 3 -1.87 -0.03 7.26
CA PRO A 3 -2.16 -0.18 8.68
C PRO A 3 -3.04 0.94 9.21
N ASP A 4 -4.10 0.59 9.92
CA ASP A 4 -5.09 1.49 10.50
C ASP A 4 -4.95 1.65 12.02
N PHE A 5 -3.94 1.04 12.63
CA PHE A 5 -3.69 1.19 14.07
C PHE A 5 -2.21 1.38 14.36
N ALA A 6 -1.92 2.33 15.25
CA ALA A 6 -0.60 2.54 15.82
C ALA A 6 -0.68 2.74 17.33
N LYS A 7 0.31 2.18 18.04
CA LYS A 7 0.47 2.33 19.48
C LYS A 7 1.92 2.64 19.80
N VAL A 8 2.16 3.63 20.66
CA VAL A 8 3.49 3.97 21.17
C VAL A 8 3.44 4.12 22.69
N GLU A 9 4.52 3.69 23.35
CA GLU A 9 4.75 3.95 24.77
C GLU A 9 5.91 4.93 24.92
N LEU A 10 5.68 6.04 25.61
CA LEU A 10 6.65 7.09 25.83
C LEU A 10 6.97 7.21 27.32
N VAL A 11 8.26 7.33 27.64
CA VAL A 11 8.73 7.78 28.95
C VAL A 11 8.99 9.26 28.86
N VAL A 12 8.04 10.07 29.34
CA VAL A 12 8.11 11.53 29.22
C VAL A 12 8.79 12.10 30.46
N GLN A 13 9.98 12.69 30.28
CA GLN A 13 10.75 13.25 31.41
C GLN A 13 10.15 14.59 31.90
N GLN A 14 9.66 15.42 30.97
CA GLN A 14 9.06 16.73 31.24
C GLN A 14 8.00 17.04 30.19
N GLY A 15 6.99 17.86 30.54
CA GLY A 15 6.02 18.36 29.57
C GLY A 15 4.96 17.34 29.12
N GLN A 16 4.63 16.33 29.93
CA GLN A 16 3.63 15.32 29.55
C GLN A 16 2.28 15.92 29.12
N THR A 17 1.79 16.94 29.83
CA THR A 17 0.55 17.64 29.47
C THR A 17 0.64 18.32 28.11
N ASP A 18 1.79 18.91 27.77
CA ASP A 18 2.03 19.53 26.47
C ASP A 18 2.01 18.49 25.34
N VAL A 19 2.68 17.35 25.54
CA VAL A 19 2.66 16.24 24.57
C VAL A 19 1.22 15.75 24.33
N VAL A 20 0.42 15.60 25.39
CA VAL A 20 -0.99 15.20 25.26
C VAL A 20 -1.80 16.26 24.50
N GLN A 21 -1.63 17.55 24.81
CA GLN A 21 -2.33 18.64 24.11
C GLN A 21 -1.96 18.68 22.62
N ARG A 22 -0.67 18.60 22.29
CA ARG A 22 -0.19 18.54 20.91
C ARG A 22 -0.73 17.32 20.17
N PHE A 23 -0.84 16.17 20.84
CA PHE A 23 -1.42 14.96 20.25
C PHE A 23 -2.92 15.13 19.93
N GLU A 24 -3.69 15.73 20.84
CA GLU A 24 -5.10 16.03 20.60
C GLU A 24 -5.30 17.02 19.43
N GLU A 25 -4.45 18.05 19.35
CA GLU A 25 -4.43 18.98 18.21
C GLU A 25 -4.07 18.29 16.91
N PHE A 26 -3.05 17.43 16.93
CA PHE A 26 -2.61 16.66 15.77
C PHE A 26 -3.72 15.76 15.23
N LYS A 27 -4.40 15.00 16.10
CA LYS A 27 -5.54 14.14 15.71
C LYS A 27 -6.63 14.95 15.01
N ARG A 28 -7.03 16.08 15.61
CA ARG A 28 -8.06 16.96 15.07
C ARG A 28 -7.67 17.54 13.70
N ASN A 29 -6.43 17.99 13.54
CA ASN A 29 -5.96 18.58 12.28
C ASN A 29 -5.85 17.58 11.13
N ASN A 30 -5.72 16.29 11.43
CA ASN A 30 -5.62 15.22 10.43
C ASN A 30 -6.92 14.39 10.31
N GLU A 31 -7.96 14.76 11.05
CA GLU A 31 -9.25 14.03 11.12
C GLU A 31 -9.03 12.54 11.43
N LEU A 32 -8.34 12.27 12.54
CA LEU A 32 -8.03 10.94 13.05
C LEU A 32 -8.62 10.75 14.45
N ASP A 33 -8.90 9.50 14.82
CA ASP A 33 -9.29 9.14 16.19
C ASP A 33 -8.11 8.50 16.93
N GLY A 34 -8.23 8.36 18.24
CA GLY A 34 -7.21 7.80 19.10
C GLY A 34 -7.30 8.30 20.53
N LYS A 35 -6.42 7.83 21.40
CA LYS A 35 -6.41 8.20 22.82
C LYS A 35 -5.01 8.32 23.37
N ALA A 36 -4.88 9.18 24.36
CA ALA A 36 -3.70 9.31 25.20
C ALA A 36 -4.05 8.86 26.63
N VAL A 37 -3.33 7.87 27.15
CA VAL A 37 -3.56 7.32 28.50
C VAL A 37 -2.24 7.24 29.24
N VAL A 38 -2.25 7.52 30.54
CA VAL A 38 -1.07 7.33 31.40
C VAL A 38 -1.23 6.03 32.17
N GLU A 39 -0.33 5.07 31.92
CA GLU A 39 -0.34 3.76 32.57
C GLU A 39 1.05 3.45 33.12
N SER A 40 1.13 3.09 34.40
CA SER A 40 2.40 2.71 35.07
C SER A 40 3.55 3.71 34.87
N GLY A 41 3.24 5.02 34.83
CA GLY A 41 4.24 6.08 34.65
C GLY A 41 4.72 6.27 33.21
N LYS A 42 4.07 5.63 32.22
CA LYS A 42 4.31 5.84 30.79
C LYS A 42 3.10 6.50 30.14
N LEU A 43 3.36 7.35 29.16
CA LEU A 43 2.33 7.88 28.27
C LEU A 43 2.12 6.92 27.10
N ILE A 44 0.92 6.39 26.98
CA ILE A 44 0.48 5.52 25.90
C ILE A 44 -0.32 6.36 24.91
N LEU A 45 0.12 6.43 23.66
CA LEU A 45 -0.64 7.06 22.59
C LEU A 45 -1.10 5.97 21.62
N GLU A 46 -2.39 5.97 21.32
CA GLU A 46 -3.02 5.11 20.34
C GLU A 46 -3.66 5.99 19.26
N LEU A 47 -3.49 5.62 18.00
CA LEU A 47 -3.99 6.35 16.85
C LEU A 47 -4.69 5.37 15.90
N GLU A 48 -5.89 5.76 15.47
CA GLU A 48 -6.73 5.03 14.53
C GLU A 48 -6.72 5.75 13.18
N GLY A 49 -6.34 5.01 12.15
CA GLY A 49 -6.29 5.43 10.77
C GLY A 49 -7.42 4.83 9.94
N VAL A 50 -7.21 4.75 8.63
CA VAL A 50 -8.16 4.16 7.69
C VAL A 50 -7.42 3.12 6.86
N SER A 51 -7.86 1.87 6.95
CA SER A 51 -7.26 0.78 6.18
C SER A 51 -7.65 0.87 4.71
N ALA A 52 -6.73 0.48 3.84
CA ALA A 52 -6.93 0.38 2.40
C ALA A 52 -6.06 -0.73 1.83
N HIS A 53 -6.33 -1.13 0.59
CA HIS A 53 -5.50 -2.08 -0.11
C HIS A 53 -4.09 -1.49 -0.32
N GLY A 54 -3.04 -2.26 -0.02
CA GLY A 54 -1.65 -1.77 -0.10
C GLY A 54 -1.14 -1.49 -1.52
N MET A 55 -2.00 -1.61 -2.54
CA MET A 55 -1.69 -1.18 -3.90
C MET A 55 -1.91 0.31 -4.11
N GLU A 56 -2.88 0.88 -3.40
CA GLU A 56 -3.23 2.29 -3.46
C GLU A 56 -3.27 2.86 -2.04
N PRO A 57 -2.11 3.21 -1.48
CA PRO A 57 -2.01 3.69 -0.10
C PRO A 57 -2.77 4.99 0.15
N ASP A 58 -2.97 5.82 -0.88
CA ASP A 58 -3.62 7.14 -0.77
C ASP A 58 -5.12 7.03 -0.48
N ASN A 59 -5.72 5.86 -0.69
CA ASN A 59 -7.11 5.57 -0.28
C ASN A 59 -7.27 5.37 1.23
N GLY A 60 -6.16 5.28 1.98
CA GLY A 60 -6.16 5.08 3.43
C GLY A 60 -5.49 6.21 4.19
N LYS A 61 -5.50 6.09 5.53
CA LYS A 61 -4.71 6.93 6.44
C LYS A 61 -3.84 6.00 7.27
N ASN A 62 -2.55 5.89 6.93
CA ASN A 62 -1.63 4.96 7.59
C ASN A 62 -1.31 5.41 9.02
N ALA A 63 -1.92 4.79 10.02
CA ALA A 63 -1.79 5.19 11.41
C ALA A 63 -0.33 5.22 11.89
N GLY A 64 0.50 4.29 11.41
CA GLY A 64 1.93 4.24 11.75
C GLY A 64 2.72 5.43 11.21
N LEU A 65 2.43 5.85 9.96
CA LEU A 65 3.10 7.01 9.35
C LEU A 65 2.64 8.33 9.98
N TYR A 66 1.35 8.47 10.29
CA TYR A 66 0.85 9.64 11.03
C TYR A 66 1.46 9.71 12.44
N MET A 67 1.50 8.58 13.17
CA MET A 67 2.16 8.52 14.47
C MET A 67 3.65 8.87 14.37
N ALA A 68 4.36 8.36 13.36
CA ALA A 68 5.76 8.72 13.12
C ALA A 68 5.94 10.21 12.82
N GLY A 69 5.03 10.81 12.04
CA GLY A 69 5.01 12.25 11.80
C GLY A 69 4.88 13.05 13.10
N PHE A 70 3.90 12.72 13.93
CA PHE A 70 3.74 13.37 15.25
C PHE A 70 5.00 13.20 16.13
N LEU A 71 5.53 11.98 16.21
CA LEU A 71 6.72 11.68 17.01
C LEU A 71 7.98 12.42 16.52
N SER A 72 8.09 12.67 15.21
CA SER A 72 9.21 13.41 14.62
C SER A 72 9.27 14.89 15.02
N GLU A 73 8.16 15.44 15.52
CA GLU A 73 8.09 16.82 16.03
C GLU A 73 8.35 16.92 17.55
N LEU A 74 8.62 15.79 18.21
CA LEU A 74 8.98 15.75 19.62
C LEU A 74 10.51 15.69 19.77
N ASN A 75 11.01 16.16 20.93
CA ASN A 75 12.41 15.99 21.29
C ASN A 75 12.65 14.56 21.80
N LEU A 76 12.97 13.65 20.89
CA LEU A 76 13.22 12.23 21.17
C LEU A 76 14.72 11.94 21.39
N ASP A 77 15.06 10.73 21.84
CA ASP A 77 16.44 10.36 22.18
C ASP A 77 17.17 9.65 21.02
N GLY A 78 18.19 10.31 20.47
CA GLY A 78 19.21 9.69 19.60
C GLY A 78 18.62 8.87 18.45
N ASN A 79 18.65 7.54 18.57
CA ASN A 79 18.18 6.64 17.52
C ASN A 79 16.66 6.71 17.28
N SER A 80 15.85 7.07 18.29
CA SER A 80 14.39 7.20 18.12
C SER A 80 14.06 8.43 17.28
N GLU A 81 14.69 9.57 17.60
CA GLU A 81 14.60 10.80 16.80
C GLU A 81 14.99 10.54 15.34
N LYS A 82 16.17 9.95 15.11
CA LYS A 82 16.66 9.65 13.77
C LYS A 82 15.70 8.75 12.98
N PHE A 83 15.14 7.72 13.62
CA PHE A 83 14.19 6.83 12.98
C PHE A 83 12.90 7.53 12.57
N PHE A 84 12.27 8.29 13.48
CA PHE A 84 11.01 8.95 13.17
C PHE A 84 11.19 10.12 12.20
N GLN A 85 12.31 10.83 12.23
CA GLN A 85 12.67 11.82 11.21
C GLN A 85 12.84 11.20 9.83
N PHE A 86 13.54 10.05 9.73
CA PHE A 86 13.66 9.32 8.46
C PHE A 86 12.28 8.91 7.92
N VAL A 87 11.45 8.28 8.76
CA VAL A 87 10.11 7.85 8.35
C VAL A 87 9.24 9.03 7.93
N ALA A 88 9.23 10.12 8.71
CA ALA A 88 8.43 11.30 8.39
C ALA A 88 8.88 11.96 7.07
N LYS A 89 10.19 12.08 6.84
CA LYS A 89 10.78 12.69 5.64
C LYS A 89 10.52 11.87 4.39
N TYR A 90 10.86 10.58 4.40
CA TYR A 90 10.89 9.77 3.19
C TYR A 90 9.63 8.96 2.92
N LEU A 91 8.83 8.68 3.97
CA LEU A 91 7.69 7.76 3.88
C LEU A 91 6.38 8.38 4.34
N GLY A 92 6.41 9.50 5.07
CA GLY A 92 5.27 10.00 5.84
C GLY A 92 4.06 10.41 5.00
N LYS A 93 4.28 11.13 3.90
CA LYS A 93 3.23 11.65 3.01
C LYS A 93 3.47 11.35 1.54
N ASP A 94 4.31 10.36 1.25
CA ASP A 94 4.76 10.05 -0.10
C ASP A 94 4.67 8.55 -0.40
N SER A 95 3.51 8.14 -0.90
CA SER A 95 3.30 6.78 -1.38
C SER A 95 3.93 6.50 -2.75
N ARG A 96 4.50 7.51 -3.42
CA ARG A 96 5.03 7.41 -4.78
C ARG A 96 6.55 7.47 -4.85
N GLY A 97 7.23 7.53 -3.70
CA GLY A 97 8.70 7.43 -3.61
C GLY A 97 9.46 8.60 -4.24
N ARG A 98 8.84 9.79 -4.29
CA ARG A 98 9.45 11.05 -4.73
C ARG A 98 10.58 11.47 -3.81
N GLU A 99 10.36 11.43 -2.50
CA GLU A 99 11.36 11.78 -1.47
C GLU A 99 12.52 10.78 -1.45
N LEU A 100 12.24 9.51 -1.78
CA LEU A 100 13.24 8.47 -1.97
C LEU A 100 13.96 8.55 -3.33
N GLY A 101 13.53 9.43 -4.24
CA GLY A 101 14.11 9.59 -5.57
C GLY A 101 13.80 8.46 -6.55
N VAL A 102 12.80 7.61 -6.26
CA VAL A 102 12.44 6.43 -7.06
C VAL A 102 11.09 6.54 -7.77
N ALA A 103 10.40 7.67 -7.64
CA ALA A 103 9.14 7.90 -8.34
C ALA A 103 9.28 7.65 -9.84
N TYR A 104 8.40 6.81 -10.36
CA TYR A 104 8.36 6.42 -11.76
C TYR A 104 6.95 6.04 -12.16
N ALA A 105 6.60 6.29 -13.42
CA ALA A 105 5.33 5.89 -14.00
C ALA A 105 5.54 5.47 -15.46
N ASP A 106 4.70 4.55 -15.94
CA ASP A 106 4.54 4.24 -17.37
C ASP A 106 3.07 4.22 -17.79
N ASP A 107 2.82 4.18 -19.10
CA ASP A 107 1.46 4.21 -19.64
C ASP A 107 0.73 2.87 -19.53
N ILE A 108 1.41 1.80 -19.09
CA ILE A 108 0.89 0.43 -19.08
C ILE A 108 0.32 0.09 -17.70
N THR A 109 1.11 0.37 -16.66
CA THR A 109 0.92 -0.03 -15.27
C THR A 109 0.86 1.16 -14.30
N ILE A 110 0.95 2.38 -14.82
CA ILE A 110 0.83 3.65 -14.11
C ILE A 110 1.95 3.83 -13.10
N ASP A 111 1.66 4.24 -11.87
CA ASP A 111 2.66 4.72 -10.90
C ASP A 111 3.32 3.57 -10.13
N LEU A 112 4.58 3.80 -9.76
CA LEU A 112 5.21 3.12 -8.63
C LEU A 112 4.50 3.50 -7.33
N THR A 113 4.13 2.51 -6.51
CA THR A 113 3.54 2.74 -5.19
C THR A 113 4.33 2.07 -4.08
N ILE A 114 4.36 2.69 -2.90
CA ILE A 114 5.04 2.21 -1.70
C ILE A 114 4.03 2.22 -0.55
N ASN A 115 3.69 1.02 -0.07
CA ASN A 115 2.93 0.85 1.16
C ASN A 115 3.86 0.50 2.32
N VAL A 116 3.86 1.31 3.37
CA VAL A 116 4.50 0.96 4.65
C VAL A 116 3.54 0.10 5.46
N GLY A 117 3.67 -1.22 5.30
CA GLY A 117 2.78 -2.21 5.91
C GLY A 117 3.09 -2.53 7.37
N LYS A 118 4.28 -2.15 7.86
CA LYS A 118 4.66 -2.32 9.26
C LYS A 118 5.68 -1.28 9.66
N LEU A 119 5.47 -0.65 10.82
CA LEU A 119 6.48 0.14 11.52
C LEU A 119 6.66 -0.44 12.91
N SER A 120 7.90 -0.57 13.34
CA SER A 120 8.21 -0.99 14.71
C SER A 120 9.51 -0.34 15.16
N TYR A 121 9.53 0.13 16.40
CA TYR A 121 10.71 0.68 17.03
C TYR A 121 10.79 0.18 18.47
N SER A 122 11.99 -0.18 18.92
CA SER A 122 12.29 -0.32 20.33
C SER A 122 13.73 0.07 20.60
N LYS A 123 14.03 0.48 21.83
CA LYS A 123 15.39 0.93 22.21
C LYS A 123 16.44 -0.17 22.05
N ASP A 124 16.04 -1.43 22.26
CA ASP A 124 16.91 -2.61 22.17
C ASP A 124 17.12 -3.10 20.74
N LYS A 125 16.16 -2.94 19.83
CA LYS A 125 16.22 -3.48 18.45
C LYS A 125 16.35 -2.43 17.36
N GLY A 126 16.21 -1.15 17.71
CA GLY A 126 16.14 -0.06 16.75
C GLY A 126 14.82 -0.04 15.96
N GLY A 127 14.81 0.78 14.92
CA GLY A 127 13.64 0.98 14.05
C GLY A 127 13.64 0.07 12.83
N ARG A 128 12.46 -0.39 12.42
CA ARG A 128 12.22 -1.17 11.21
C ARG A 128 10.96 -0.69 10.50
N ALA A 129 11.06 -0.54 9.18
CA ALA A 129 9.95 -0.27 8.29
C ALA A 129 9.81 -1.40 7.26
N GLY A 130 8.65 -2.06 7.24
CA GLY A 130 8.31 -3.08 6.26
C GLY A 130 7.57 -2.44 5.09
N LEU A 131 8.23 -2.38 3.93
CA LEU A 131 7.70 -1.75 2.73
C LEU A 131 7.22 -2.81 1.72
N ASN A 132 6.10 -2.52 1.07
CA ASN A 132 5.67 -3.21 -0.14
C ASN A 132 5.70 -2.19 -1.29
N MET A 133 6.70 -2.31 -2.15
CA MET A 133 6.84 -1.49 -3.34
C MET A 133 6.27 -2.25 -4.55
N ARG A 134 5.36 -1.61 -5.28
CA ARG A 134 4.84 -2.08 -6.58
C ARG A 134 5.36 -1.12 -7.62
N TYR A 135 5.89 -1.64 -8.71
CA TYR A 135 6.59 -0.81 -9.68
C TYR A 135 6.16 -1.14 -11.11
N PRO A 136 6.21 -0.15 -12.02
CA PRO A 136 5.77 -0.32 -13.40
C PRO A 136 6.55 -1.39 -14.18
N VAL A 137 5.95 -2.02 -15.18
CA VAL A 137 6.58 -3.11 -15.95
C VAL A 137 7.86 -2.69 -16.65
N THR A 138 7.98 -1.40 -16.99
CA THR A 138 9.16 -0.82 -17.64
C THR A 138 10.25 -0.36 -16.67
N THR A 139 10.07 -0.53 -15.36
CA THR A 139 11.03 -0.09 -14.34
C THR A 139 12.34 -0.88 -14.40
N ASN A 140 13.46 -0.18 -14.35
CA ASN A 140 14.76 -0.80 -14.09
C ASN A 140 14.99 -0.96 -12.58
N LEU A 141 14.65 -2.13 -12.04
CA LEU A 141 14.73 -2.41 -10.61
C LEU A 141 16.15 -2.29 -10.03
N GLU A 142 17.19 -2.64 -10.78
CA GLU A 142 18.56 -2.55 -10.28
C GLU A 142 18.98 -1.08 -10.09
N LYS A 143 18.65 -0.21 -11.05
CA LYS A 143 18.85 1.24 -10.89
C LYS A 143 18.02 1.81 -9.73
N THR A 144 16.78 1.34 -9.56
CA THR A 144 15.94 1.73 -8.41
C THR A 144 16.61 1.35 -7.09
N LYS A 145 17.18 0.15 -6.97
CA LYS A 145 17.91 -0.28 -5.77
C LYS A 145 19.16 0.54 -5.51
N GLU A 146 19.91 0.89 -6.56
CA GLU A 146 21.09 1.76 -6.42
C GLU A 146 20.73 3.12 -5.82
N ILE A 147 19.64 3.73 -6.29
CA ILE A 147 19.12 4.99 -5.74
C ILE A 147 18.72 4.82 -4.27
N LEU A 148 17.94 3.77 -3.95
CA LEU A 148 17.52 3.50 -2.58
C LEU A 148 18.71 3.29 -1.65
N ASN A 149 19.69 2.47 -2.03
CA ASN A 149 20.88 2.23 -1.22
C ASN A 149 21.66 3.52 -0.97
N GLY A 150 21.78 4.41 -1.97
CA GLY A 150 22.42 5.71 -1.79
C GLY A 150 21.73 6.59 -0.73
N VAL A 151 20.40 6.63 -0.74
CA VAL A 151 19.62 7.36 0.29
C VAL A 151 19.76 6.71 1.66
N LEU A 152 19.65 5.39 1.72
CA LEU A 152 19.68 4.64 2.98
C LEU A 152 21.07 4.71 3.63
N ASP A 153 22.15 4.55 2.87
CA ASP A 153 23.52 4.65 3.37
C ASP A 153 23.79 6.03 4.00
N ALA A 154 23.32 7.11 3.35
CA ALA A 154 23.45 8.47 3.86
C ALA A 154 22.69 8.70 5.18
N GLU A 155 21.59 7.99 5.38
CA GLU A 155 20.75 8.06 6.58
C GLU A 155 21.10 6.95 7.60
N GLU A 156 22.15 6.16 7.36
CA GLU A 156 22.57 4.96 8.13
C GLU A 156 21.46 3.92 8.33
N PHE A 157 20.68 3.67 7.27
CA PHE A 157 19.72 2.58 7.14
C PHE A 157 20.22 1.54 6.14
N SER A 158 19.62 0.36 6.15
CA SER A 158 19.89 -0.70 5.17
C SER A 158 18.63 -1.48 4.83
N ILE A 159 18.63 -2.12 3.66
CA ILE A 159 17.55 -3.03 3.25
C ILE A 159 17.86 -4.43 3.77
N GLU A 160 16.95 -4.98 4.58
CA GLU A 160 16.97 -6.39 4.99
C GLU A 160 15.78 -7.15 4.37
N ASN A 161 15.93 -8.47 4.20
CA ASN A 161 14.86 -9.37 3.74
C ASN A 161 14.23 -8.95 2.39
N PHE A 162 15.06 -8.46 1.46
CA PHE A 162 14.61 -8.10 0.11
C PHE A 162 14.09 -9.33 -0.64
N SER A 163 12.89 -9.21 -1.19
CA SER A 163 12.34 -10.17 -2.15
C SER A 163 11.67 -9.41 -3.28
N ASN A 164 11.65 -10.03 -4.46
CA ASN A 164 11.04 -9.42 -5.65
C ASN A 164 10.20 -10.44 -6.41
N SER A 165 9.06 -9.98 -6.92
CA SER A 165 8.24 -10.70 -7.87
C SER A 165 7.96 -9.77 -9.04
N ASN A 166 8.59 -10.05 -10.18
CA ASN A 166 8.58 -9.20 -11.36
C ASN A 166 7.14 -8.83 -11.77
N PRO A 167 6.94 -7.62 -12.34
CA PRO A 167 5.70 -7.25 -12.99
C PRO A 167 5.35 -8.26 -14.07
N HIS A 168 4.05 -8.44 -14.28
CA HIS A 168 3.52 -9.34 -15.28
C HIS A 168 2.66 -8.55 -16.24
N HIS A 169 2.92 -8.71 -17.53
CA HIS A 169 2.21 -8.03 -18.61
C HIS A 169 2.09 -9.00 -19.78
N VAL A 170 0.91 -9.00 -20.40
CA VAL A 170 0.60 -9.78 -21.58
C VAL A 170 0.13 -8.81 -22.64
N ASP A 171 0.72 -8.90 -23.83
CA ASP A 171 0.41 -8.01 -24.94
C ASP A 171 -1.08 -8.11 -25.34
N GLU A 172 -1.72 -6.98 -25.63
CA GLU A 172 -3.15 -6.97 -25.97
C GLU A 172 -3.49 -7.88 -27.16
N SER A 173 -2.55 -8.10 -28.08
CA SER A 173 -2.73 -8.95 -29.26
C SER A 173 -2.67 -10.45 -28.95
N ASP A 174 -2.36 -10.86 -27.71
CA ASP A 174 -2.34 -12.26 -27.30
C ASP A 174 -3.72 -12.91 -27.53
N PHE A 175 -3.69 -14.12 -28.07
CA PHE A 175 -4.89 -14.91 -28.39
C PHE A 175 -5.85 -15.05 -27.20
N LEU A 176 -5.30 -15.24 -25.99
CA LEU A 176 -6.13 -15.36 -24.78
C LEU A 176 -6.87 -14.04 -24.50
N ILE A 177 -6.18 -12.90 -24.56
CA ILE A 177 -6.78 -11.59 -24.32
C ILE A 177 -7.88 -11.32 -25.35
N GLN A 178 -7.59 -11.49 -26.64
CA GLN A 178 -8.56 -11.23 -27.70
C GLN A 178 -9.81 -12.10 -27.57
N THR A 179 -9.64 -13.37 -27.16
CA THR A 179 -10.77 -14.28 -26.94
C THR A 179 -11.63 -13.85 -25.75
N LEU A 180 -11.01 -13.56 -24.59
CA LEU A 180 -11.73 -13.13 -23.40
C LEU A 180 -12.43 -11.79 -23.58
N LYS A 181 -11.77 -10.86 -24.29
CA LYS A 181 -12.31 -9.55 -24.66
C LYS A 181 -13.61 -9.71 -25.46
N LYS A 182 -13.58 -10.55 -26.51
CA LYS A 182 -14.76 -10.86 -27.33
C LYS A 182 -15.91 -11.42 -26.49
N VAL A 183 -15.63 -12.38 -25.60
CA VAL A 183 -16.66 -12.97 -24.74
C VAL A 183 -17.28 -11.94 -23.80
N TYR A 184 -16.46 -11.07 -23.19
CA TYR A 184 -16.98 -9.98 -22.37
C TYR A 184 -17.90 -9.07 -23.17
N GLU A 185 -17.47 -8.62 -24.35
CA GLU A 185 -18.23 -7.70 -25.20
C GLU A 185 -19.57 -8.33 -25.66
N GLU A 186 -19.60 -9.63 -25.95
CA GLU A 186 -20.82 -10.36 -26.34
C GLU A 186 -21.80 -10.55 -25.17
N GLN A 187 -21.31 -10.81 -23.95
CA GLN A 187 -22.15 -11.05 -22.77
C GLN A 187 -22.62 -9.76 -22.10
N VAL A 188 -21.81 -8.70 -22.14
CA VAL A 188 -22.07 -7.42 -21.47
C VAL A 188 -22.67 -6.39 -22.42
N GLY A 189 -22.36 -6.47 -23.71
CA GLY A 189 -22.81 -5.49 -24.72
C GLY A 189 -22.04 -4.17 -24.69
N GLU A 190 -20.94 -4.11 -23.94
CA GLU A 190 -20.08 -2.94 -23.78
C GLU A 190 -18.65 -3.27 -24.21
N LYS A 191 -17.90 -2.26 -24.65
CA LYS A 191 -16.49 -2.43 -25.04
C LYS A 191 -15.66 -2.89 -23.85
N ALA A 192 -14.86 -3.92 -24.03
CA ALA A 192 -13.93 -4.37 -23.01
C ALA A 192 -12.69 -3.47 -22.97
N GLU A 193 -12.59 -2.67 -21.90
CA GLU A 193 -11.38 -1.91 -21.60
C GLU A 193 -10.36 -2.81 -20.91
N LEU A 194 -9.14 -2.86 -21.47
CA LEU A 194 -8.04 -3.58 -20.87
C LEU A 194 -7.39 -2.69 -19.81
N ILE A 195 -7.23 -3.23 -18.61
CA ILE A 195 -6.65 -2.51 -17.48
C ILE A 195 -5.49 -3.29 -16.90
N SER A 196 -4.51 -2.55 -16.39
CA SER A 196 -3.48 -3.09 -15.50
C SER A 196 -3.80 -2.70 -14.07
N ILE A 197 -3.60 -3.62 -13.14
CA ILE A 197 -3.75 -3.35 -11.71
C ILE A 197 -2.50 -3.78 -10.97
N GLY A 198 -2.17 -3.06 -9.89
CA GLY A 198 -1.09 -3.44 -9.01
C GLY A 198 -1.35 -4.74 -8.22
N GLY A 199 -2.59 -5.23 -8.16
CA GLY A 199 -3.01 -6.45 -7.47
C GLY A 199 -2.25 -7.71 -7.92
N GLY A 200 -1.78 -8.52 -6.98
CA GLY A 200 -1.14 -9.80 -7.29
C GLY A 200 -2.19 -10.88 -7.53
N THR A 201 -2.08 -11.64 -8.62
CA THR A 201 -2.98 -12.77 -8.93
C THR A 201 -2.16 -13.97 -9.40
N TYR A 202 -2.78 -15.16 -9.49
CA TYR A 202 -2.12 -16.35 -10.05
C TYR A 202 -1.74 -16.22 -11.53
N ALA A 203 -2.27 -15.21 -12.24
CA ALA A 203 -2.00 -14.96 -13.64
C ALA A 203 -0.49 -14.87 -13.95
N ARG A 204 0.29 -14.26 -13.05
CA ARG A 204 1.74 -14.10 -13.23
C ARG A 204 2.54 -15.39 -13.19
N SER A 205 1.93 -16.50 -12.76
CA SER A 205 2.58 -17.82 -12.81
C SER A 205 2.56 -18.42 -14.22
N LEU A 206 1.83 -17.82 -15.16
CA LEU A 206 1.68 -18.29 -16.54
C LEU A 206 2.18 -17.21 -17.51
N LYS A 207 2.83 -17.62 -18.61
CA LYS A 207 3.38 -16.70 -19.61
C LYS A 207 2.31 -15.73 -20.17
N SER A 208 1.14 -16.26 -20.53
CA SER A 208 0.01 -15.48 -21.04
C SER A 208 -1.12 -15.36 -20.01
N GLY A 209 -0.87 -15.62 -18.72
CA GLY A 209 -1.94 -15.57 -17.72
C GLY A 209 -2.49 -14.16 -17.56
N VAL A 210 -3.81 -14.03 -17.44
CA VAL A 210 -4.48 -12.75 -17.15
C VAL A 210 -5.54 -12.94 -16.07
N ALA A 211 -5.87 -11.86 -15.36
CA ALA A 211 -7.04 -11.84 -14.48
C ALA A 211 -8.27 -11.47 -15.31
N PHE A 212 -9.41 -12.14 -15.07
CA PHE A 212 -10.65 -11.90 -15.79
C PHE A 212 -11.84 -11.90 -14.83
N GLY A 213 -12.38 -10.71 -14.57
CA GLY A 213 -13.46 -10.50 -13.60
C GLY A 213 -13.04 -10.69 -12.13
N PRO A 214 -14.00 -10.87 -11.20
CA PRO A 214 -15.44 -10.76 -11.43
C PRO A 214 -16.01 -9.36 -11.16
N LEU A 215 -15.17 -8.39 -10.80
CA LEU A 215 -15.59 -7.01 -10.54
C LEU A 215 -15.96 -6.31 -11.85
N PHE A 216 -17.18 -5.78 -11.95
CA PHE A 216 -17.66 -5.02 -13.10
C PHE A 216 -17.36 -3.52 -12.96
N PRO A 217 -17.21 -2.78 -14.08
CA PRO A 217 -17.05 -1.32 -14.04
C PRO A 217 -18.16 -0.64 -13.21
N GLY A 218 -17.76 0.35 -12.40
CA GLY A 218 -18.68 1.10 -11.53
C GLY A 218 -19.08 0.39 -10.23
N ARG A 219 -18.68 -0.87 -10.01
CA ARG A 219 -18.84 -1.54 -8.72
C ARG A 219 -17.71 -1.13 -7.76
N PRO A 220 -18.00 -1.02 -6.45
CA PRO A 220 -16.97 -0.70 -5.48
C PRO A 220 -16.03 -1.90 -5.30
N ASP A 221 -14.72 -1.65 -5.29
CA ASP A 221 -13.73 -2.65 -4.90
C ASP A 221 -13.65 -2.71 -3.37
N ILE A 222 -14.31 -3.73 -2.80
CA ILE A 222 -14.41 -3.95 -1.35
C ILE A 222 -13.68 -5.22 -0.90
N ALA A 223 -12.84 -5.80 -1.75
CA ALA A 223 -12.02 -6.93 -1.37
C ALA A 223 -11.08 -6.55 -0.21
N HIS A 224 -10.99 -7.41 0.82
CA HIS A 224 -10.20 -7.17 2.03
C HIS A 224 -10.67 -5.99 2.90
N GLN A 225 -11.91 -5.54 2.75
CA GLN A 225 -12.52 -4.52 3.60
C GLN A 225 -13.52 -5.13 4.59
N LYS A 226 -13.96 -4.33 5.57
CA LYS A 226 -15.06 -4.73 6.47
C LYS A 226 -16.34 -4.88 5.66
N ASP A 227 -17.15 -5.87 6.02
CA ASP A 227 -18.43 -6.17 5.36
C ASP A 227 -18.31 -6.45 3.85
N GLU A 228 -17.23 -7.12 3.42
CA GLU A 228 -17.01 -7.57 2.04
C GLU A 228 -18.21 -8.40 1.52
N TYR A 229 -18.71 -8.05 0.33
CA TYR A 229 -19.84 -8.72 -0.31
C TYR A 229 -19.66 -8.81 -1.83
N MET A 230 -20.54 -9.59 -2.48
CA MET A 230 -20.67 -9.61 -3.93
C MET A 230 -22.16 -9.54 -4.32
N ILE A 231 -22.46 -8.83 -5.40
CA ILE A 231 -23.82 -8.72 -5.91
C ILE A 231 -24.21 -10.03 -6.61
N ILE A 232 -25.35 -10.60 -6.23
CA ILE A 232 -25.81 -11.90 -6.76
C ILE A 232 -25.98 -11.86 -8.28
N GLU A 233 -26.50 -10.76 -8.83
CA GLU A 233 -26.64 -10.59 -10.28
C GLU A 233 -25.28 -10.61 -10.99
N ASP A 234 -24.27 -9.92 -10.43
CA ASP A 234 -22.92 -9.90 -10.98
C ASP A 234 -22.29 -11.30 -10.93
N LEU A 235 -22.56 -12.08 -9.87
CA LEU A 235 -22.10 -13.47 -9.77
C LEU A 235 -22.70 -14.36 -10.87
N LEU A 236 -24.01 -14.23 -11.12
CA LEU A 236 -24.68 -14.97 -12.20
C LEU A 236 -24.17 -14.56 -13.58
N ARG A 237 -23.95 -13.25 -13.80
CA ARG A 237 -23.41 -12.71 -15.04
C ARG A 237 -21.97 -13.19 -15.28
N ALA A 238 -21.12 -13.12 -14.25
CA ALA A 238 -19.75 -13.65 -14.31
C ALA A 238 -19.75 -15.15 -14.64
N THR A 239 -20.69 -15.93 -14.07
CA THR A 239 -20.83 -17.35 -14.38
C THR A 239 -21.09 -17.61 -15.87
N ALA A 240 -22.00 -16.85 -16.49
CA ALA A 240 -22.27 -16.95 -17.93
C ALA A 240 -21.05 -16.59 -18.78
N ILE A 241 -20.35 -15.49 -18.42
CA ILE A 241 -19.10 -15.06 -19.05
C ILE A 241 -18.04 -16.16 -18.97
N TYR A 242 -17.83 -16.75 -17.80
CA TYR A 242 -16.84 -17.80 -17.61
C TYR A 242 -17.20 -19.07 -18.39
N ALA A 243 -18.47 -19.46 -18.43
CA ALA A 243 -18.91 -20.62 -19.19
C ALA A 243 -18.62 -20.46 -20.69
N GLN A 244 -18.92 -19.28 -21.27
CA GLN A 244 -18.61 -19.00 -22.67
C GLN A 244 -17.09 -18.90 -22.92
N ALA A 245 -16.34 -18.25 -22.02
CA ALA A 245 -14.89 -18.14 -22.14
C ALA A 245 -14.21 -19.51 -22.18
N ILE A 246 -14.59 -20.42 -21.28
CA ILE A 246 -14.07 -21.78 -21.25
C ILE A 246 -14.42 -22.52 -22.54
N TYR A 247 -15.66 -22.37 -23.04
CA TYR A 247 -16.09 -22.99 -24.29
C TYR A 247 -15.27 -22.49 -25.50
N GLU A 248 -15.11 -21.17 -25.66
CA GLU A 248 -14.36 -20.58 -26.78
C GLU A 248 -12.87 -20.92 -26.74
N LEU A 249 -12.28 -21.06 -25.55
CA LEU A 249 -10.86 -21.42 -25.39
C LEU A 249 -10.57 -22.92 -25.59
N ALA A 250 -11.58 -23.77 -25.46
CA ALA A 250 -11.44 -25.23 -25.59
C ALA A 250 -11.83 -25.77 -26.98
N ARG A 251 -12.27 -24.90 -27.89
CA ARG A 251 -12.73 -25.27 -29.23
C ARG A 251 -11.59 -25.43 -30.24
#